data_AF-A0AAW4KLT0-F1
#
_entry.id   AF-A0AAW4KLT0-F1
#
_cell.length_a   1.000
_cell.length_b   1.000
_cell.length_c   1.000
_cell.angle_alpha   90.00
_cell.angle_beta   90.00
_cell.angle_gamma   90.00
#
_symmetry.space_group_name_H-M   'P 1'
#
loop_
_entity.id
_entity.type
_entity.pdbx_description
1 polymer ?
#
loop_
_entity_poly.entity_id
_entity_poly.type
_entity_poly.pdbx_seq_one_letter_code
_entity_poly.pdbx_strand_id
1 'polypeptide(L)'
;VMPKLSRVAQESLVMWHSGGLLQHTLITAMEIVVGFALGALLGVMIGVSLGLSPAAEAMLSPYILALQIAPKVAFAPLFVMWLGYTIYPKILIAILIVFFPVMINVL
;
A
#
# COMPACT_ATOMS: atom_id res chain seq x y z
N VAL A 1 -22.05 -11.84 -22.13
CA VAL A 1 -21.35 -12.03 -23.42
C VAL A 1 -19.89 -11.65 -23.20
N MET A 2 -18.97 -12.62 -23.23
CA MET A 2 -17.54 -12.31 -23.12
C MET A 2 -17.02 -11.78 -24.47
N PRO A 3 -16.19 -10.74 -24.50
CA PRO A 3 -15.57 -10.28 -25.73
C PRO A 3 -14.71 -11.39 -26.34
N LYS A 4 -14.66 -11.43 -27.67
CA LYS A 4 -13.76 -12.34 -28.39
C LYS A 4 -12.31 -12.01 -28.04
N LEU A 5 -11.46 -13.02 -27.85
CA LEU A 5 -10.03 -12.88 -27.54
C LEU A 5 -9.31 -11.92 -28.51
N SER A 6 -9.65 -11.96 -29.80
CA SER A 6 -9.09 -11.06 -30.81
C SER A 6 -9.37 -9.58 -30.53
N ARG A 7 -10.54 -9.26 -29.97
CA ARG A 7 -10.91 -7.89 -29.61
C ARG A 7 -10.13 -7.40 -28.40
N VAL A 8 -9.92 -8.24 -27.40
CA VAL A 8 -9.11 -7.89 -26.22
C VAL A 8 -7.65 -7.64 -26.61
N ALA A 9 -7.08 -8.47 -27.49
CA ALA A 9 -5.71 -8.31 -27.98
C ALA A 9 -5.52 -7.04 -28.83
N GLN A 10 -6.53 -6.66 -29.61
CA GLN A 10 -6.47 -5.44 -30.40
C GLN A 10 -6.58 -4.20 -29.50
N GLU A 11 -7.48 -4.22 -28.53
CA GLU A 11 -7.62 -3.12 -27.55
C GLU A 11 -6.39 -3.00 -26.65
N SER A 12 -5.73 -4.10 -26.26
CA SER A 12 -4.50 -4.04 -25.45
C SER A 12 -3.35 -3.37 -26.21
N LEU A 13 -3.20 -3.65 -27.51
CA LEU A 13 -2.23 -2.98 -28.38
C LEU A 13 -2.53 -1.48 -28.52
N VAL A 14 -3.81 -1.11 -28.67
CA VAL A 14 -4.24 0.30 -28.71
C VAL A 14 -3.94 1.00 -27.38
N MET A 15 -4.24 0.36 -26.24
CA MET A 15 -3.95 0.90 -24.91
C MET A 15 -2.44 1.07 -24.67
N TRP A 16 -1.63 0.14 -25.16
CA TRP A 16 -0.17 0.17 -25.08
C TRP A 16 0.42 1.37 -25.83
N HIS A 17 -0.04 1.63 -27.06
CA HIS A 17 0.52 2.70 -27.90
C HIS A 17 -0.12 4.08 -27.67
N SER A 18 -1.43 4.13 -27.46
CA SER A 18 -2.22 5.36 -27.54
C SER A 18 -3.08 5.63 -26.30
N GLY A 19 -3.28 4.63 -25.43
CA GLY A 19 -4.18 4.72 -24.28
C GLY A 19 -3.53 5.13 -22.96
N GLY A 20 -2.28 5.60 -22.97
CA GLY A 20 -1.59 6.06 -21.75
C GLY A 20 -1.34 4.98 -20.71
N LEU A 21 -1.44 3.70 -21.07
CA LEU A 21 -1.27 2.57 -20.14
C LEU A 21 0.07 2.65 -19.40
N LEU A 22 1.15 2.87 -20.15
CA LEU A 22 2.50 2.98 -19.58
C LEU A 22 2.61 4.15 -18.60
N GLN A 23 1.99 5.29 -18.89
CA GLN A 23 1.99 6.46 -18.00
C GLN A 23 1.26 6.16 -16.69
N HIS A 24 0.06 5.57 -16.75
CA HIS A 24 -0.70 5.20 -15.55
C HIS A 24 0.03 4.13 -14.73
N THR A 25 0.63 3.13 -15.38
CA THR A 25 1.45 2.12 -14.72
C THR A 25 2.65 2.74 -14.00
N LEU A 26 3.36 3.68 -14.63
CA LEU A 26 4.51 4.34 -14.02
C LEU A 26 4.10 5.19 -12.81
N ILE A 27 2.97 5.90 -12.88
CA ILE A 27 2.44 6.66 -11.74
C ILE A 27 2.13 5.72 -10.57
N THR A 28 1.40 4.63 -10.81
CA THR A 28 1.10 3.64 -9.76
C THR A 28 2.36 2.96 -9.22
N ALA A 29 3.33 2.63 -10.08
CA ALA A 29 4.60 2.07 -9.67
C ALA A 29 5.37 3.05 -8.75
N MET A 30 5.39 4.34 -9.08
CA MET A 30 6.01 5.37 -8.26
C MET A 30 5.31 5.50 -6.89
N GLU A 31 3.98 5.52 -6.87
CA GLU A 31 3.18 5.55 -5.64
C GLU A 31 3.52 4.35 -4.72
N ILE A 32 3.64 3.15 -5.30
CA ILE A 32 3.99 1.94 -4.56
C ILE A 32 5.43 2.01 -4.04
N VAL A 33 6.39 2.43 -4.87
CA VAL A 33 7.81 2.51 -4.46
C VAL A 33 7.99 3.51 -3.33
N VAL A 34 7.37 4.69 -3.42
CA VAL A 34 7.43 5.70 -2.37
C VAL A 34 6.73 5.21 -1.10
N GLY A 35 5.54 4.64 -1.24
CA GLY A 35 4.79 4.10 -0.10
C GLY A 35 5.51 2.94 0.59
N PHE A 36 6.16 2.07 -0.17
CA PHE A 36 6.99 0.98 0.34
C PHE A 36 8.21 1.51 1.08
N ALA A 37 8.97 2.43 0.48
CA ALA A 37 10.17 2.98 1.11
C ALA A 37 9.86 3.64 2.45
N LEU A 38 8.82 4.48 2.49
CA LEU A 38 8.39 5.16 3.71
C LEU A 38 7.78 4.20 4.74
N GLY A 39 6.91 3.29 4.30
CA GLY A 39 6.27 2.31 5.18
C GLY A 39 7.27 1.32 5.77
N ALA A 40 8.23 0.84 4.99
CA ALA A 40 9.29 -0.04 5.46
C ALA A 40 10.23 0.68 6.42
N LEU A 41 10.63 1.92 6.13
CA LEU A 41 11.46 2.73 7.03
C LEU A 41 10.78 2.91 8.39
N LEU A 42 9.51 3.34 8.39
CA LEU A 42 8.74 3.51 9.62
C LEU A 42 8.55 2.19 10.38
N GLY A 43 8.26 1.11 9.65
CA GLY A 43 8.09 -0.23 10.22
C GLY A 43 9.35 -0.73 10.90
N VAL A 44 10.51 -0.58 10.24
CA VAL A 44 11.82 -0.94 10.82
C VAL A 44 12.13 -0.07 12.04
N MET A 45 11.97 1.25 11.96
CA MET A 45 12.28 2.14 13.08
C MET A 45 11.45 1.81 14.31
N ILE A 46 10.14 1.60 14.14
CA ILE A 46 9.25 1.27 15.26
C ILE A 46 9.48 -0.16 15.74
N GLY A 47 9.66 -1.13 14.83
CA GLY A 47 9.93 -2.53 15.16
C GLY A 47 11.19 -2.68 16.01
N VAL A 48 12.31 -2.06 15.59
CA VAL A 48 13.55 -2.05 16.38
C VAL A 48 13.33 -1.40 17.74
N SER A 49 12.65 -0.25 17.79
CA SER A 49 12.42 0.45 19.06
C SER A 49 11.61 -0.38 20.07
N LEU A 50 10.66 -1.18 19.59
CA LEU A 50 9.85 -2.07 20.43
C LEU A 50 10.60 -3.34 20.83
N GLY A 51 11.33 -3.97 19.90
CA GLY A 51 12.12 -5.18 20.18
C GLY A 51 13.28 -4.96 21.14
N LEU A 52 13.72 -3.71 21.33
CA LEU A 52 14.70 -3.36 22.36
C LEU A 52 14.12 -3.40 23.79
N SER A 53 12.80 -3.44 23.97
CA SER A 53 12.14 -3.44 25.29
C SER A 53 11.13 -4.58 25.42
N PRO A 54 11.48 -5.69 26.12
CA PRO A 54 10.59 -6.84 26.29
C PRO A 54 9.24 -6.49 26.95
N ALA A 55 9.22 -5.48 27.82
CA ALA A 55 7.97 -5.01 28.44
C ALA A 55 7.08 -4.27 27.44
N ALA A 56 7.65 -3.40 26.60
CA ALA A 56 6.88 -2.65 25.60
C ALA A 56 6.33 -3.59 24.52
N GLU A 57 7.15 -4.53 24.06
CA GLU A 57 6.73 -5.59 23.15
C GLU A 57 5.56 -6.39 23.73
N ALA A 58 5.69 -6.92 24.94
CA ALA A 58 4.63 -7.73 25.56
C ALA A 58 3.31 -6.95 25.74
N MET A 59 3.39 -5.66 26.07
CA MET A 59 2.21 -4.80 26.24
C MET A 59 1.56 -4.40 24.91
N LEU A 60 2.35 -4.09 23.88
CA LEU A 60 1.84 -3.54 22.61
C LEU A 60 1.54 -4.57 21.53
N SER A 61 2.18 -5.75 21.57
CA SER A 61 1.94 -6.86 20.65
C SER A 61 0.46 -7.19 20.40
N PRO A 62 -0.41 -7.35 21.43
CA PRO A 62 -1.82 -7.65 21.19
C PRO A 62 -2.54 -6.55 20.40
N TYR A 63 -2.21 -5.28 20.65
CA TYR A 63 -2.78 -4.15 19.93
C TYR A 63 -2.27 -4.07 18.49
N ILE A 64 -0.99 -4.32 18.28
CA ILE A 64 -0.35 -4.35 16.95
C ILE A 64 -0.99 -5.43 16.07
N LEU A 65 -1.13 -6.65 16.62
CA LEU A 65 -1.78 -7.76 15.92
C LEU A 65 -3.25 -7.45 15.61
N ALA A 66 -3.98 -6.87 16.56
CA ALA A 66 -5.38 -6.46 16.33
C ALA A 66 -5.51 -5.42 15.21
N LEU A 67 -4.64 -4.40 15.19
CA LEU A 67 -4.62 -3.38 14.15
C LEU A 67 -4.27 -3.95 12.78
N GLN A 68 -3.42 -4.99 12.72
CA GLN A 68 -3.11 -5.66 11.47
C GLN A 68 -4.33 -6.34 10.84
N ILE A 69 -5.36 -6.70 11.60
CA ILE A 69 -6.57 -7.34 11.06
C ILE A 69 -7.47 -6.31 10.34
N ALA A 70 -7.30 -5.01 10.60
CA ALA A 70 -8.14 -3.98 10.02
C ALA A 70 -8.16 -4.06 8.48
N PRO A 71 -9.36 -3.96 7.86
CA PRO A 71 -9.50 -4.03 6.42
C PRO A 71 -8.94 -2.76 5.79
N LYS A 72 -7.76 -2.87 5.14
CA LYS A 72 -7.06 -1.70 4.54
C LYS A 72 -7.93 -0.98 3.51
N VAL A 73 -8.78 -1.73 2.80
CA VAL A 73 -9.74 -1.21 1.82
C VAL A 73 -10.77 -0.25 2.43
N ALA A 74 -11.08 -0.37 3.71
CA ALA A 74 -12.04 0.52 4.38
C ALA A 74 -11.47 1.94 4.63
N PHE A 75 -10.14 2.08 4.67
CA PHE A 75 -9.50 3.38 4.86
C PHE A 75 -9.40 4.20 3.58
N ALA A 76 -9.48 3.55 2.40
CA ALA A 76 -9.40 4.24 1.12
C ALA A 76 -10.41 5.40 0.96
N PRO A 77 -11.72 5.21 1.19
CA PRO A 77 -12.68 6.31 1.11
C PRO A 77 -12.43 7.41 2.16
N LEU A 78 -11.98 7.05 3.37
CA LEU A 78 -11.63 8.03 4.41
C LEU A 78 -10.50 8.95 3.98
N PHE A 79 -9.41 8.41 3.46
CA PHE A 79 -8.29 9.23 3.00
C PHE A 79 -8.64 10.09 1.79
N VAL A 80 -9.46 9.57 0.88
CA VAL A 80 -9.96 10.36 -0.25
C VAL A 80 -10.87 11.49 0.22
N MET A 81 -11.71 11.28 1.24
CA MET A 81 -12.53 12.35 1.83
C MET A 81 -11.67 13.43 2.51
N TRP A 82 -10.58 13.06 3.18
CA TRP A 82 -9.73 14.00 3.89
C TRP A 82 -8.73 14.75 3.00
N LEU A 83 -8.12 14.06 2.03
CA LEU A 83 -7.01 14.57 1.22
C LEU A 83 -7.38 14.83 -0.25
N GLY A 84 -8.65 14.57 -0.59
CA GLY A 84 -9.18 14.68 -1.95
C GLY A 84 -8.68 13.59 -2.89
N TYR A 85 -9.10 13.69 -4.16
CA TYR A 85 -8.68 12.80 -5.24
C TYR A 85 -7.29 13.17 -5.77
N THR A 86 -6.27 12.94 -4.95
CA THR A 86 -4.86 13.25 -5.26
C THR A 86 -3.98 11.98 -5.18
N ILE A 87 -2.66 12.15 -5.26
CA ILE A 87 -1.68 11.06 -5.10
C ILE A 87 -1.55 10.59 -3.64
N TYR A 88 -1.81 11.48 -2.67
CA TYR A 88 -1.54 11.24 -1.25
C TYR A 88 -2.33 10.07 -0.63
N PRO A 89 -3.65 9.90 -0.86
CA PRO A 89 -4.40 8.75 -0.33
C PRO A 89 -3.80 7.41 -0.75
N LYS A 90 -3.35 7.29 -2.00
CA LYS A 90 -2.79 6.05 -2.55
C LYS A 90 -1.45 5.72 -1.89
N ILE A 91 -0.60 6.72 -1.70
CA ILE A 91 0.67 6.55 -0.96
C ILE A 91 0.41 6.15 0.50
N LEU A 92 -0.54 6.78 1.20
CA LEU A 92 -0.84 6.43 2.60
C LEU A 92 -1.35 4.99 2.75
N ILE A 93 -2.19 4.53 1.82
CA ILE A 93 -2.64 3.13 1.82
C ILE A 93 -1.46 2.19 1.61
N ALA A 94 -0.56 2.50 0.67
CA ALA A 94 0.65 1.70 0.44
C ALA A 94 1.54 1.66 1.68
N ILE A 95 1.73 2.79 2.37
CA ILE A 95 2.46 2.87 3.65
C ILE A 95 1.81 1.94 4.67
N LEU A 96 0.49 2.02 4.89
CA LEU A 96 -0.21 1.19 5.88
C LEU A 96 -0.14 -0.31 5.58
N ILE A 97 -0.16 -0.69 4.30
CA ILE A 97 -0.05 -2.09 3.88
C ILE A 97 1.33 -2.65 4.24
N VAL A 98 2.39 -1.85 4.05
CA VAL A 98 3.78 -2.30 4.25
C VAL A 98 4.23 -2.14 5.71
N PHE A 99 3.76 -1.11 6.40
CA PHE A 99 4.18 -0.73 7.75
C PHE A 99 4.02 -1.88 8.76
N PHE A 100 2.81 -2.46 8.89
CA PHE A 100 2.55 -3.48 9.91
C PHE A 100 3.33 -4.79 9.67
N PRO A 101 3.34 -5.39 8.46
CA PRO A 101 4.12 -6.59 8.20
C PRO A 101 5.62 -6.38 8.42
N VAL A 102 6.17 -5.23 7.99
CA VAL A 102 7.61 -4.94 8.20
C VAL A 102 7.92 -4.76 9.68
N MET A 103 7.10 -4.02 10.41
CA MET A 103 7.28 -3.83 11.85
C MET A 103 7.26 -5.17 12.60
N ILE A 104 6.30 -6.05 12.30
CA ILE A 104 6.18 -7.37 12.95
C ILE A 104 7.33 -8.30 12.57
N ASN A 105 7.87 -8.20 11.35
CA ASN A 105 9.02 -9.01 10.94
C ASN A 105 10.34 -8.56 11.63
N VAL A 106 10.37 -7.32 12.13
CA VAL A 106 11.55 -6.74 12.79
C VAL A 106 11.52 -6.93 14.31
N LEU A 107 10.32 -6.97 14.90
CA LEU A 107 10.07 -7.43 16.26
C LEU A 107 10.53 -8.89 16.44
#